data_AF-A0A0A3ADS1-F1
#
_entry.id   AF-A0A0A3ADS1-F1
#
_cell.length_a   1.000
_cell.length_b   1.000
_cell.length_c   1.000
_cell.angle_alpha   90.00
_cell.angle_beta   90.00
_cell.angle_gamma   90.00
#
_symmetry.space_group_name_H-M   'P 1'
#
loop_
_entity.id
_entity.type
_entity.pdbx_description
1 polymer ?
#
loop_
_entity_poly.entity_id
_entity_poly.type
_entity_poly.pdbx_seq_one_letter_code
_entity_poly.pdbx_strand_id
1 'polypeptide(L)'
;MKYLIGHAQKIAQRYYISNVINIMEMNDKEKIKARTLTHLLDGTVVEPHPMDMYALTKLRHRWSVQTGVLCREQTGKVYFDKVQEMNLVEDELDLRDVKSYISQALFDSWERANPLNKLTMYWLMSPIPDHRFTMRQAIAPIYVNNVLGEMLTKYEHDNPEHPVKHLLCPTLDDFITYLVGQS
;
A
#
# COMPACT_ATOMS: atom_id res chain seq x y z
N MET A 1 -21.59 26.72 -2.43
CA MET A 1 -20.51 26.01 -1.68
C MET A 1 -20.93 24.58 -1.27
N LYS A 2 -22.05 24.37 -0.56
CA LYS A 2 -22.53 23.02 -0.16
C LYS A 2 -22.71 22.01 -1.31
N TYR A 3 -23.23 22.45 -2.46
CA TYR A 3 -23.41 21.58 -3.64
C TYR A 3 -22.10 21.03 -4.21
N LEU A 4 -21.05 21.87 -4.26
CA LEU A 4 -19.71 21.48 -4.72
C LEU A 4 -19.04 20.47 -3.78
N ILE A 5 -19.22 20.65 -2.46
CA ILE A 5 -18.67 19.73 -1.45
C ILE A 5 -19.31 18.34 -1.59
N GLY A 6 -20.64 18.27 -1.68
CA GLY A 6 -21.34 16.99 -1.83
C GLY A 6 -21.04 16.27 -3.16
N HIS A 7 -20.81 17.03 -4.24
CA HIS A 7 -20.38 16.46 -5.51
C HIS A 7 -18.96 15.90 -5.44
N ALA A 8 -18.02 16.67 -4.87
CA ALA A 8 -16.63 16.26 -4.73
C ALA A 8 -16.47 15.04 -3.80
N GLN A 9 -17.25 14.94 -2.72
CA GLN A 9 -17.28 13.75 -1.85
C GLN A 9 -17.75 12.49 -2.59
N LYS A 10 -18.80 12.59 -3.42
CA LYS A 10 -19.29 11.44 -4.21
C LYS A 10 -18.27 10.94 -5.22
N ILE A 11 -17.47 11.84 -5.81
CA ILE A 11 -16.46 11.44 -6.78
C ILE A 11 -15.25 10.79 -6.07
N ALA A 12 -14.86 11.28 -4.89
CA ALA A 12 -13.79 10.69 -4.09
C ALA A 12 -14.03 9.21 -3.72
N GLN A 13 -15.30 8.77 -3.65
CA GLN A 13 -15.70 7.38 -3.41
C GLN A 13 -15.43 6.43 -4.59
N ARG A 14 -14.78 6.89 -5.66
CA ARG A 14 -14.34 6.04 -6.78
C ARG A 14 -12.91 5.55 -6.64
N TYR A 15 -12.19 6.05 -5.64
CA TYR A 15 -10.75 5.83 -5.52
C TYR A 15 -10.37 5.20 -4.20
N TYR A 16 -9.21 4.58 -4.21
CA TYR A 16 -8.40 4.39 -3.02
C TYR A 16 -7.00 4.96 -3.27
N ILE A 17 -6.34 5.34 -2.18
CA ILE A 17 -4.97 5.81 -2.18
C ILE A 17 -4.11 4.69 -1.61
N SER A 18 -2.93 4.47 -2.19
CA SER A 18 -1.99 3.49 -1.66
C SER A 18 -0.56 3.96 -1.74
N ASN A 19 0.31 3.29 -1.01
CA ASN A 19 1.74 3.56 -1.01
C ASN A 19 2.54 2.30 -0.73
N VAL A 20 3.77 2.28 -1.23
CA VAL A 20 4.80 1.28 -0.94
C VAL A 20 6.03 2.02 -0.44
N ILE A 21 6.57 1.55 0.69
CA ILE A 21 7.73 2.16 1.33
C ILE A 21 8.97 1.34 0.97
N ASN A 22 9.90 1.95 0.25
CA ASN A 22 11.20 1.36 0.00
C ASN A 22 12.06 1.44 1.27
N ILE A 23 12.33 0.28 1.87
CA ILE A 23 13.06 0.18 3.14
C ILE A 23 14.55 0.54 2.99
N MET A 24 15.12 0.37 1.80
CA MET A 24 16.52 0.76 1.54
C MET A 24 16.70 2.28 1.60
N GLU A 25 15.61 3.03 1.44
CA GLU A 25 15.57 4.49 1.59
C GLU A 25 15.30 4.92 3.05
N MET A 26 14.96 4.00 3.96
CA MET A 26 14.66 4.33 5.37
C MET A 26 15.91 4.60 6.24
N ASN A 27 17.11 4.27 5.74
CA ASN A 27 18.37 4.63 6.42
C ASN A 27 18.66 6.14 6.39
N ASP A 28 18.00 6.87 5.50
CA ASP A 28 18.03 8.32 5.42
C ASP A 28 16.60 8.83 5.63
N LYS A 29 16.26 9.13 6.90
CA LYS A 29 14.91 9.55 7.32
C LYS A 29 14.38 10.76 6.52
N GLU A 30 15.27 11.51 5.87
CA GLU A 30 14.91 12.66 5.02
C GLU A 30 14.68 12.32 3.54
N LYS A 31 14.93 11.07 3.10
CA LYS A 31 14.84 10.64 1.70
C LYS A 31 13.81 9.56 1.40
N ILE A 32 12.94 9.21 2.35
CA ILE A 32 11.84 8.27 2.10
C ILE A 32 10.98 8.82 0.94
N LYS A 33 11.11 8.26 -0.27
CA LYS A 33 10.23 8.60 -1.38
C LYS A 33 8.97 7.77 -1.26
N ALA A 34 8.03 8.27 -0.47
CA ALA A 34 6.69 7.72 -0.39
C ALA A 34 6.03 7.78 -1.79
N ARG A 35 5.92 6.65 -2.49
CA ARG A 35 5.33 6.54 -3.84
C ARG A 35 3.81 6.41 -3.72
N THR A 36 3.18 7.50 -3.30
CA THR A 36 1.72 7.55 -3.14
C THR A 36 1.07 7.53 -4.51
N LEU A 37 0.18 6.56 -4.73
CA LEU A 37 -0.59 6.41 -5.96
C LEU A 37 -2.09 6.49 -5.65
N THR A 38 -2.85 6.96 -6.63
CA THR A 38 -4.31 6.90 -6.60
C THR A 38 -4.76 5.83 -7.58
N HIS A 39 -5.70 5.01 -7.14
CA HIS A 39 -6.23 3.91 -7.91
C HIS A 39 -7.75 4.03 -8.00
N LEU A 40 -8.31 3.63 -9.15
CA LEU A 40 -9.71 3.22 -9.20
C LEU A 40 -9.92 1.97 -8.36
N LEU A 41 -11.16 1.70 -7.95
CA LEU A 41 -11.47 0.51 -7.14
C LEU A 41 -11.10 -0.83 -7.82
N ASP A 42 -10.91 -0.86 -9.14
CA ASP A 42 -10.44 -2.05 -9.87
C ASP A 42 -8.91 -2.28 -9.82
N GLY A 43 -8.16 -1.36 -9.21
CA GLY A 43 -6.71 -1.40 -9.08
C GLY A 43 -5.95 -0.57 -10.13
N THR A 44 -6.64 0.01 -11.10
CA THR A 44 -6.03 0.84 -12.16
C THR A 44 -5.46 2.12 -11.58
N VAL A 45 -4.18 2.40 -11.85
CA VAL A 45 -3.53 3.66 -11.48
C VAL A 45 -4.09 4.79 -12.34
N VAL A 46 -4.48 5.88 -11.69
CA VAL A 46 -5.03 7.05 -12.36
C VAL A 46 -4.47 8.33 -11.75
N GLU A 47 -4.39 9.38 -12.58
CA GLU A 47 -4.25 10.74 -12.07
C GLU A 47 -5.65 11.28 -11.76
N PRO A 48 -6.01 11.47 -10.47
CA PRO A 48 -7.32 11.95 -10.09
C PRO A 48 -7.53 13.40 -10.53
N HIS A 49 -8.77 13.72 -10.90
CA HIS A 49 -9.13 15.09 -11.26
C HIS A 49 -8.85 16.05 -10.08
N PRO A 50 -8.44 17.32 -10.29
CA PRO A 50 -8.07 18.23 -9.20
C PRO A 50 -9.15 18.41 -8.12
N MET A 51 -10.43 18.34 -8.48
CA MET A 51 -11.54 18.38 -7.52
C MET A 51 -11.61 17.15 -6.62
N ASP A 52 -11.21 15.98 -7.13
CA ASP A 52 -11.17 14.73 -6.39
C ASP A 52 -10.01 14.77 -5.41
N MET A 53 -8.86 15.30 -5.84
CA MET A 53 -7.72 15.54 -4.95
C MET A 53 -8.05 16.56 -3.86
N TYR A 54 -8.77 17.62 -4.20
CA TYR A 54 -9.27 18.55 -3.19
C TYR A 54 -10.17 17.82 -2.18
N ALA A 55 -11.11 17.00 -2.65
CA ALA A 55 -11.97 16.22 -1.77
C ALA A 55 -11.16 15.29 -0.86
N LEU A 56 -10.27 14.48 -1.42
CA LEU A 56 -9.46 13.50 -0.70
C LEU A 56 -8.51 14.13 0.33
N THR A 57 -7.96 15.31 0.03
CA THR A 57 -6.90 15.92 0.87
C THR A 57 -7.40 17.01 1.81
N LYS A 58 -8.52 17.68 1.51
CA LYS A 58 -9.02 18.84 2.28
C LYS A 58 -10.32 18.60 3.03
N LEU A 59 -11.12 17.61 2.62
CA LEU A 59 -12.34 17.26 3.33
C LEU A 59 -12.05 16.17 4.35
N ARG A 60 -12.82 16.16 5.43
CA ARG A 60 -12.77 15.10 6.44
C ARG A 60 -13.62 13.94 5.95
N HIS A 61 -13.13 12.72 6.14
CA HIS A 61 -13.84 11.50 5.75
C HIS A 61 -13.72 10.47 6.86
N ARG A 62 -14.61 9.49 6.80
CA ARG A 62 -14.43 8.22 7.48
C ARG A 62 -13.55 7.35 6.59
N TRP A 63 -12.41 6.94 7.12
CA TRP A 63 -11.41 6.22 6.33
C TRP A 63 -11.41 4.74 6.67
N SER A 64 -11.41 3.91 5.63
CA SER A 64 -11.04 2.50 5.74
C SER A 64 -9.59 2.38 5.35
N VAL A 65 -8.77 1.76 6.19
CA VAL A 65 -7.32 1.67 6.02
C VAL A 65 -6.87 0.22 6.11
N GLN A 66 -5.97 -0.19 5.23
CA GLN A 66 -5.26 -1.46 5.35
C GLN A 66 -3.75 -1.20 5.35
N THR A 67 -3.04 -1.86 6.23
CA THR A 67 -1.57 -1.83 6.30
C THR A 67 -1.02 -3.25 6.29
N GLY A 68 0.19 -3.44 5.75
CA GLY A 68 0.85 -4.73 5.82
C GLY A 68 2.33 -4.68 5.46
N VAL A 69 2.98 -5.81 5.72
CA VAL A 69 4.38 -6.05 5.34
C VAL A 69 4.39 -7.19 4.32
N LEU A 70 5.01 -6.93 3.17
CA LEU A 70 5.32 -7.98 2.21
C LEU A 70 6.66 -8.60 2.59
N CYS A 71 6.70 -9.92 2.60
CA CYS A 71 7.87 -10.71 2.96
C CYS A 71 8.24 -11.68 1.83
N ARG A 72 9.53 -12.02 1.76
CA ARG A 72 10.07 -13.06 0.88
C ARG A 72 11.01 -13.95 1.68
N GLU A 73 10.75 -15.25 1.67
CA GLU A 73 11.64 -16.26 2.27
C GLU A 73 12.86 -16.51 1.37
N GLN A 74 13.90 -17.14 1.93
CA GLN A 74 15.08 -17.60 1.20
C GLN A 74 14.76 -18.64 0.11
N THR A 75 13.58 -19.27 0.19
CA THR A 75 13.09 -20.18 -0.87
C THR A 75 12.54 -19.42 -2.08
N GLY A 76 12.38 -18.10 -1.98
CA GLY A 76 11.69 -17.25 -2.95
C GLY A 76 10.17 -17.19 -2.75
N LYS A 77 9.61 -17.87 -1.75
CA LYS A 77 8.19 -17.79 -1.39
C LYS A 77 7.85 -16.38 -0.92
N VAL A 78 6.81 -15.78 -1.50
CA VAL A 78 6.33 -14.44 -1.13
C VAL A 78 5.04 -14.56 -0.32
N TYR A 79 4.93 -13.80 0.75
CA TYR A 79 3.75 -13.81 1.61
C TYR A 79 3.53 -12.45 2.27
N PHE A 80 2.29 -12.20 2.70
CA PHE A 80 1.93 -11.05 3.51
C PHE A 80 2.04 -11.40 4.99
N ASP A 81 2.89 -10.71 5.74
CA ASP A 81 2.92 -10.86 7.18
C ASP A 81 1.77 -10.06 7.80
N LYS A 82 0.82 -10.80 8.41
CA LYS A 82 -0.37 -10.32 9.14
C LYS A 82 -0.91 -8.96 8.64
N VAL A 83 -1.76 -9.02 7.62
CA VAL A 83 -2.49 -7.83 7.12
C VAL A 83 -3.35 -7.26 8.24
N GLN A 84 -3.19 -5.97 8.52
CA GLN A 84 -3.98 -5.25 9.51
C GLN A 84 -4.99 -4.34 8.78
N GLU A 85 -6.26 -4.59 9.03
CA GLU A 85 -7.36 -3.73 8.59
C GLU A 85 -7.80 -2.83 9.76
N MET A 86 -8.03 -1.56 9.48
CA MET A 86 -8.45 -0.56 10.45
C MET A 86 -9.58 0.27 9.84
N ASN A 87 -10.72 0.29 10.52
CA ASN A 87 -11.85 1.14 10.17
C ASN A 87 -11.83 2.37 11.09
N LEU A 88 -11.41 3.52 10.57
CA LEU A 88 -11.44 4.80 11.27
C LEU A 88 -12.83 5.46 11.13
N VAL A 89 -13.88 4.64 11.23
CA VAL A 89 -15.26 5.00 10.85
C VAL A 89 -15.94 5.91 11.88
N GLU A 90 -15.47 5.91 13.12
CA GLU A 90 -16.06 6.73 14.20
C GLU A 90 -15.67 8.21 14.09
N ASP A 91 -14.49 8.52 13.53
CA ASP A 91 -13.98 9.88 13.42
C ASP A 91 -13.91 10.34 11.96
N GLU A 92 -14.52 11.49 11.64
CA GLU A 92 -14.21 12.18 10.39
C GLU A 92 -12.83 12.83 10.53
N LEU A 93 -11.83 12.29 9.83
CA LEU A 93 -10.43 12.72 9.92
C LEU A 93 -9.94 13.36 8.63
N ASP A 94 -9.03 14.32 8.76
CA ASP A 94 -8.26 14.82 7.61
C ASP A 94 -7.08 13.87 7.30
N LEU A 95 -6.48 14.02 6.12
CA LEU A 95 -5.41 13.13 5.65
C LEU A 95 -4.17 13.16 6.56
N ARG A 96 -3.90 14.26 7.27
CA ARG A 96 -2.72 14.36 8.16
C ARG A 96 -2.90 13.51 9.40
N ASP A 97 -4.09 13.54 9.99
CA ASP A 97 -4.40 12.75 11.18
C ASP A 97 -4.30 11.25 10.87
N VAL A 98 -4.84 10.82 9.73
CA VAL A 98 -4.77 9.43 9.25
C VAL A 98 -3.32 8.95 9.05
N LYS A 99 -2.43 9.81 8.56
CA LYS A 99 -1.02 9.46 8.34
C LYS A 99 -0.29 9.06 9.61
N SER A 100 -0.61 9.67 10.74
CA SER A 100 0.00 9.32 12.04
C SER A 100 -0.39 7.90 12.46
N TYR A 101 -1.68 7.54 12.32
CA TYR A 101 -2.16 6.19 12.59
C TYR A 101 -1.55 5.15 11.66
N ILE A 102 -1.49 5.43 10.35
CA ILE A 102 -0.86 4.55 9.36
C ILE A 102 0.61 4.32 9.72
N SER A 103 1.34 5.39 10.05
CA SER A 103 2.77 5.29 10.37
C SER A 103 3.01 4.37 11.56
N GLN A 104 2.26 4.56 12.65
CA GLN A 104 2.41 3.73 13.84
C GLN A 104 2.10 2.25 13.55
N ALA A 105 0.96 1.96 12.90
CA ALA A 105 0.56 0.60 12.58
C ALA A 105 1.59 -0.11 11.66
N LEU A 106 2.19 0.63 10.72
CA LEU A 106 3.24 0.10 9.85
C LEU A 106 4.52 -0.22 10.60
N PHE A 107 4.99 0.67 11.49
CA PHE A 107 6.17 0.37 12.30
C PHE A 107 5.94 -0.82 13.23
N ASP A 108 4.77 -0.92 13.87
CA ASP A 108 4.44 -2.05 14.73
C ASP A 108 4.38 -3.37 13.95
N SER A 109 3.84 -3.35 12.74
CA SER A 109 3.82 -4.51 11.85
C SER A 109 5.21 -4.87 11.34
N TRP A 110 5.99 -3.85 10.98
CA TRP A 110 7.37 -4.00 10.55
C TRP A 110 8.19 -4.67 11.63
N GLU A 111 8.23 -4.15 12.85
CA GLU A 111 9.06 -4.69 13.93
C GLU A 111 8.73 -6.14 14.26
N ARG A 112 7.46 -6.55 14.15
CA ARG A 112 7.00 -7.91 14.41
C ARG A 112 7.33 -8.92 13.30
N ALA A 113 7.44 -8.48 12.05
CA ALA A 113 7.74 -9.37 10.94
C ALA A 113 9.15 -10.00 11.06
N ASN A 114 9.41 -11.11 10.38
CA ASN A 114 10.71 -11.76 10.42
C ASN A 114 11.78 -10.85 9.77
N PRO A 115 12.84 -10.42 10.50
CA PRO A 115 13.85 -9.47 10.01
C PRO A 115 14.62 -9.92 8.78
N LEU A 116 14.72 -11.23 8.53
CA LEU A 116 15.41 -11.75 7.35
C LEU A 116 14.52 -11.73 6.10
N ASN A 117 13.19 -11.69 6.28
CA ASN A 117 12.24 -11.88 5.19
C ASN A 117 11.53 -10.58 4.79
N LYS A 118 11.59 -9.51 5.59
CA LYS A 118 10.86 -8.26 5.30
C LYS A 118 11.37 -7.65 3.99
N LEU A 119 10.45 -7.38 3.07
CA LEU A 119 10.76 -6.81 1.76
C LEU A 119 10.30 -5.36 1.65
N THR A 120 9.04 -5.09 1.99
CA THR A 120 8.48 -3.73 1.97
C THR A 120 7.27 -3.59 2.88
N MET A 121 6.96 -2.36 3.26
CA MET A 121 5.70 -1.97 3.88
C MET A 121 4.77 -1.38 2.84
N TYR A 122 3.48 -1.62 2.98
CA TYR A 122 2.47 -1.01 2.12
C TYR A 122 1.23 -0.62 2.92
N TRP A 123 0.52 0.37 2.42
CA TRP A 123 -0.79 0.75 2.95
C TRP A 123 -1.75 1.17 1.85
N LEU A 124 -3.04 1.03 2.15
CA LEU A 124 -4.17 1.46 1.33
C LEU A 124 -5.15 2.21 2.21
N MET A 125 -5.84 3.19 1.64
CA MET A 125 -6.92 3.91 2.31
C MET A 125 -8.01 4.33 1.34
N SER A 126 -9.26 4.29 1.78
CA SER A 126 -10.42 4.70 1.00
C SER A 126 -11.34 5.56 1.86
N PRO A 127 -11.92 6.66 1.30
CA PRO A 127 -12.90 7.48 2.02
C PRO A 127 -14.29 6.82 2.07
N ILE A 128 -14.41 5.59 1.56
CA ILE A 128 -15.61 4.77 1.64
C ILE A 128 -15.62 4.09 3.03
N PRO A 129 -16.65 4.34 3.87
CA PRO A 129 -16.79 3.67 5.16
C PRO A 129 -16.92 2.15 4.98
N ASP A 130 -16.28 1.38 5.86
CA ASP A 130 -16.33 -0.09 5.89
C ASP A 130 -15.88 -0.77 4.57
N HIS A 131 -15.05 -0.08 3.79
CA HIS A 131 -14.50 -0.61 2.55
C HIS A 131 -13.53 -1.74 2.86
N ARG A 132 -13.89 -2.95 2.42
CA ARG A 132 -13.01 -4.12 2.50
C ARG A 132 -12.13 -4.16 1.27
N PHE A 133 -10.83 -4.02 1.48
CA PHE A 133 -9.89 -4.08 0.39
C PHE A 133 -9.81 -5.51 -0.16
N THR A 134 -9.85 -5.63 -1.47
CA THR A 134 -9.63 -6.93 -2.11
C THR A 134 -8.14 -7.24 -2.19
N MET A 135 -7.81 -8.52 -2.31
CA MET A 135 -6.42 -8.95 -2.55
C MET A 135 -5.83 -8.29 -3.81
N ARG A 136 -6.63 -8.09 -4.87
CA ARG A 136 -6.22 -7.34 -6.07
C ARG A 136 -5.77 -5.93 -5.71
N GLN A 137 -6.57 -5.22 -4.92
CA GLN A 137 -6.24 -3.85 -4.49
C GLN A 137 -4.95 -3.84 -3.67
N ALA A 138 -4.77 -4.79 -2.74
CA ALA A 138 -3.56 -4.90 -1.94
C ALA A 138 -2.29 -5.21 -2.77
N ILE A 139 -2.43 -6.00 -3.83
CA ILE A 139 -1.33 -6.42 -4.71
C ILE A 139 -0.98 -5.35 -5.76
N ALA A 140 -1.96 -4.58 -6.24
CA ALA A 140 -1.76 -3.54 -7.26
C ALA A 140 -0.59 -2.57 -6.97
N PRO A 141 -0.46 -1.97 -5.77
CA PRO A 141 0.65 -1.06 -5.50
C PRO A 141 2.01 -1.78 -5.48
N ILE A 142 2.06 -3.06 -5.11
CA ILE A 142 3.28 -3.88 -5.12
C ILE A 142 3.73 -4.16 -6.56
N TYR A 143 2.78 -4.49 -7.43
CA TYR A 143 3.01 -4.73 -8.84
C TYR A 143 3.50 -3.46 -9.56
N VAL A 144 2.79 -2.34 -9.41
CA VAL A 144 3.10 -1.07 -10.08
C VAL A 144 4.48 -0.54 -9.68
N ASN A 145 4.88 -0.77 -8.43
CA ASN A 145 6.20 -0.38 -7.94
C ASN A 145 7.28 -1.44 -8.17
N ASN A 146 6.99 -2.49 -8.94
CA ASN A 146 7.94 -3.56 -9.29
C ASN A 146 8.70 -4.11 -8.07
N VAL A 147 8.01 -4.25 -6.93
CA VAL A 147 8.67 -4.56 -5.64
C VAL A 147 9.46 -5.86 -5.71
N LEU A 148 8.90 -6.91 -6.33
CA LEU A 148 9.58 -8.20 -6.44
C LEU A 148 10.74 -8.19 -7.45
N GLY A 149 10.77 -7.22 -8.36
CA GLY A 149 11.87 -7.03 -9.31
C GLY A 149 12.98 -6.12 -8.78
N GLU A 150 12.67 -5.14 -7.93
CA GLU A 150 13.62 -4.09 -7.53
C GLU A 150 14.07 -4.15 -6.06
N MET A 151 13.29 -4.76 -5.18
CA MET A 151 13.60 -4.76 -3.75
C MET A 151 14.26 -6.06 -3.31
N LEU A 152 15.16 -5.93 -2.34
CA LEU A 152 15.85 -7.03 -1.67
C LEU A 152 15.51 -7.01 -0.19
N THR A 153 15.33 -8.19 0.38
CA THR A 153 15.33 -8.39 1.82
C THR A 153 16.73 -8.14 2.39
N LYS A 154 16.82 -7.95 3.71
CA LYS A 154 18.13 -7.86 4.38
C LYS A 154 18.99 -9.09 4.12
N TYR A 155 18.40 -10.28 4.13
CA TYR A 155 19.13 -11.52 3.88
C TYR A 155 19.76 -11.55 2.50
N GLU A 156 19.00 -11.21 1.46
CA GLU A 156 19.49 -11.20 0.08
C GLU A 156 20.57 -10.13 -0.14
N HIS A 157 20.42 -8.97 0.49
CA HIS A 157 21.45 -7.93 0.46
C HIS A 157 22.76 -8.40 1.12
N ASP A 158 22.67 -9.08 2.27
CA ASP A 158 23.83 -9.57 3.01
C ASP A 158 24.44 -10.85 2.39
N ASN A 159 23.74 -11.50 1.44
CA ASN A 159 24.16 -12.74 0.78
C ASN A 159 24.00 -12.62 -0.76
N PRO A 160 24.88 -11.85 -1.44
CA PRO A 160 24.72 -11.54 -2.88
C PRO A 160 24.81 -12.75 -3.81
N GLU A 161 25.43 -13.86 -3.36
CA GLU A 161 25.49 -15.13 -4.09
C GLU A 161 24.16 -15.91 -4.04
N HIS A 162 23.23 -15.52 -3.17
CA HIS A 162 21.93 -16.13 -3.08
C HIS A 162 21.09 -15.79 -4.32
N PRO A 163 20.55 -16.78 -5.04
CA PRO A 163 19.77 -16.50 -6.25
C PRO A 163 18.45 -15.81 -5.90
N VAL A 164 18.35 -14.52 -6.21
CA VAL A 164 17.11 -13.75 -6.03
C VAL A 164 16.18 -13.97 -7.22
N LYS A 165 14.95 -14.40 -6.95
CA LYS A 165 13.91 -14.52 -7.97
C LYS A 165 13.27 -13.17 -8.25
N HIS A 166 13.88 -12.40 -9.14
CA HIS A 166 13.28 -11.18 -9.68
C HIS A 166 12.10 -11.55 -10.58
N LEU A 167 10.90 -11.08 -10.21
CA LEU A 167 9.68 -11.36 -10.96
C LEU A 167 9.24 -10.13 -11.76
N LEU A 168 9.13 -10.30 -13.08
CA LEU A 168 8.53 -9.35 -14.00
C LEU A 168 7.32 -10.01 -14.65
N CYS A 169 6.11 -9.59 -14.25
CA CYS A 169 4.87 -10.05 -14.85
C CYS A 169 4.35 -9.02 -15.86
N PRO A 170 3.89 -9.45 -17.05
CA PRO A 170 3.40 -8.53 -18.07
C PRO A 170 2.07 -7.87 -17.67
N THR A 171 1.30 -8.52 -16.79
CA THR A 171 0.03 -7.97 -16.27
C THR A 171 -0.09 -8.14 -14.75
N LEU A 172 -0.97 -7.34 -14.14
CA LEU A 172 -1.36 -7.50 -12.73
C LEU A 172 -2.03 -8.86 -12.47
N ASP A 173 -2.77 -9.40 -13.44
CA ASP A 173 -3.46 -10.69 -13.30
C ASP A 173 -2.46 -11.86 -13.22
N ASP A 174 -1.41 -11.83 -14.03
CA ASP A 174 -0.33 -12.81 -13.96
C ASP A 174 0.41 -12.72 -12.62
N PHE A 175 0.62 -11.50 -12.13
CA PHE A 175 1.27 -11.25 -10.85
C PHE A 175 0.45 -11.77 -9.67
N ILE A 176 -0.87 -11.56 -9.69
CA ILE A 176 -1.78 -12.12 -8.69
C ILE A 176 -1.78 -13.64 -8.75
N THR A 177 -1.87 -14.21 -9.95
CA THR A 177 -1.85 -15.68 -10.15
C THR A 177 -0.58 -16.29 -9.60
N TYR A 178 0.57 -15.65 -9.82
CA TYR A 178 1.84 -16.04 -9.22
C TYR A 178 1.76 -16.06 -7.69
N LEU A 179 1.31 -14.97 -7.06
CA LEU A 179 1.26 -14.86 -5.60
C LEU A 179 0.30 -15.87 -4.97
N VAL A 180 -0.87 -16.07 -5.57
CA VAL A 180 -1.86 -17.06 -5.08
C VAL A 180 -1.34 -18.48 -5.26
N GLY A 181 -0.63 -18.78 -6.34
CA GLY A 181 -0.05 -20.10 -6.61
C GLY A 181 1.09 -20.50 -5.66
N GLN A 182 1.55 -19.59 -4.79
CA GLN A 182 2.57 -19.85 -3.75
C GLN A 182 1.95 -20.33 -2.43
N SER A 183 0.61 -20.29 -2.31
CA SER A 183 -0.16 -20.57 -1.08
C SER A 183 -0.18 -22.06 -0.77
#